data_AF-A0AAU8Q3Q3-F1
#
_entry.id   AF-A0AAU8Q3Q3-F1
#
_cell.length_a   1.000
_cell.length_b   1.000
_cell.length_c   1.000
_cell.angle_alpha   90.00
_cell.angle_beta   90.00
_cell.angle_gamma   90.00
#
_symmetry.space_group_name_H-M   'P 1'
#
loop_
_entity.id
_entity.type
_entity.pdbx_description
1 polymer ?
#
loop_
_entity_poly.entity_id
_entity_poly.type
_entity_poly.pdbx_seq_one_letter_code
_entity_poly.pdbx_strand_id
1 'polypeptide(L)'
;MLELILIGLIGGIVTGISPCILPVLPVVLAVSVDRKPTHVISGLALSFATITLVGTLILGALGLPKDVLRWGGIILLVLVGVGMIVPKLGEWIEAPFNRIPRPTSLQLKARNKGGFAIGLALGAVYVPCAGPILAAITVAGATGDIGLSTVILTVAFAIGASLPLLIFALAGNKMGERIDAVRKHRGIVGAIILALALALALNVPEKLQRSLPDWTAGVQERLSDNEAVQNALSNGNGNLDSCRRADKGSLQDCGLAPEFEGLTGWFNTDKPVGTHDGKVTLVDFWAYACINCQRAGEHITKLYDTYKDAGLEVVGVHAPEYGFEHEAANVRAAAKREGINYPVAQDNDFVTWKKFNNRYWPARYLIDTKGNVRHIHEGEGAYAETEQLVRQLLKQANPDVQLPDPIETGGGTDSKLTEQRNPETYLGAERARFFNNNNYGLGERDFTYKEPRKGQYSLSGKWDVKNDHIVPVKDAKLSINVHAAKVQLVVSGQGKVKATFPDGSDKTFDVSDGTIDVYDADKPLDGIISLEIDPSVTAYSLTFG
;
A
#
# COMPACT_ATOMS: atom_id res chain seq x y z
N MET A 1 -15.24 10.11 13.66
CA MET A 1 -15.38 9.38 14.95
C MET A 1 -16.28 8.16 14.83
N LEU A 2 -17.57 8.30 14.46
CA LEU A 2 -18.48 7.16 14.29
C LEU A 2 -17.98 6.15 13.25
N GLU A 3 -17.42 6.64 12.14
CA GLU A 3 -16.84 5.81 11.07
C GLU A 3 -15.63 5.01 11.53
N LEU A 4 -14.70 5.63 12.28
CA LEU A 4 -13.54 4.93 12.87
C LEU A 4 -13.95 3.79 13.81
N ILE A 5 -15.00 4.02 14.61
CA ILE A 5 -15.55 2.98 15.49
C ILE A 5 -16.12 1.83 14.65
N LEU A 6 -16.87 2.15 13.59
CA LEU A 6 -17.43 1.14 12.70
C LEU A 6 -16.34 0.31 12.01
N ILE A 7 -15.28 0.98 11.55
CA ILE A 7 -14.13 0.37 10.87
C ILE A 7 -13.35 -0.54 11.81
N GLY A 8 -12.99 -0.04 12.99
CA GLY A 8 -12.32 -0.85 14.01
C GLY A 8 -13.14 -2.08 14.35
N LEU A 9 -14.45 -1.91 14.57
CA LEU A 9 -15.35 -3.00 14.91
C LEU A 9 -15.46 -4.06 13.79
N ILE A 10 -15.60 -3.63 12.53
CA ILE A 10 -15.65 -4.54 11.37
C ILE A 10 -14.31 -5.25 11.18
N GLY A 11 -13.20 -4.51 11.16
CA GLY A 11 -11.85 -5.09 11.03
C GLY A 11 -11.53 -6.08 12.14
N GLY A 12 -11.98 -5.79 13.35
CA GLY A 12 -11.91 -6.71 14.49
C GLY A 12 -12.70 -7.99 14.24
N ILE A 13 -13.97 -7.89 13.83
CA ILE A 13 -14.83 -9.07 13.55
C ILE A 13 -14.22 -9.95 12.47
N VAL A 14 -13.74 -9.35 11.37
CA VAL A 14 -13.09 -10.07 10.27
C VAL A 14 -11.83 -10.76 10.77
N THR A 15 -10.99 -10.05 11.53
CA THR A 15 -9.80 -10.63 12.15
C THR A 15 -10.19 -11.80 13.05
N GLY A 16 -11.25 -11.67 13.85
CA GLY A 16 -11.76 -12.72 14.75
C GLY A 16 -12.16 -14.03 14.08
N ILE A 17 -12.43 -14.01 12.76
CA ILE A 17 -12.80 -15.17 11.93
C ILE A 17 -11.59 -15.70 11.14
N SER A 18 -10.45 -15.03 11.23
CA SER A 18 -9.24 -15.37 10.47
C SER A 18 -8.74 -16.79 10.76
N PRO A 19 -8.22 -17.51 9.74
CA PRO A 19 -7.66 -18.86 9.89
C PRO A 19 -6.58 -18.98 10.97
N CYS A 20 -5.92 -17.88 11.35
CA CYS A 20 -4.92 -17.83 12.43
C CYS A 20 -5.51 -18.16 13.82
N ILE A 21 -6.81 -17.94 14.02
CA ILE A 21 -7.49 -18.07 15.32
C ILE A 21 -8.14 -19.44 15.50
N LEU A 22 -8.52 -20.09 14.41
CA LEU A 22 -9.17 -21.41 14.42
C LEU A 22 -8.41 -22.45 15.26
N PRO A 23 -7.06 -22.52 15.25
CA PRO A 23 -6.31 -23.47 16.08
C PRO A 23 -6.36 -23.18 17.59
N VAL A 24 -6.60 -21.93 17.98
CA VAL A 24 -6.63 -21.47 19.39
C VAL A 24 -8.04 -21.60 19.97
N LEU A 25 -9.07 -21.61 19.12
CA LEU A 25 -10.48 -21.72 19.51
C LEU A 25 -10.76 -22.89 20.48
N PRO A 26 -10.23 -24.12 20.29
CA PRO A 26 -10.48 -25.23 21.22
C PRO A 26 -9.93 -24.99 22.62
N VAL A 27 -8.80 -24.28 22.75
CA VAL A 27 -8.20 -23.92 24.04
C VAL A 27 -9.06 -22.89 24.76
N VAL A 28 -9.53 -21.87 24.03
CA VAL A 28 -10.43 -20.84 24.59
C VAL A 28 -11.74 -21.47 25.08
N LEU A 29 -12.31 -22.39 24.31
CA LEU A 29 -13.52 -23.12 24.69
C LEU A 29 -13.28 -23.99 25.94
N ALA A 30 -12.18 -24.75 25.99
CA ALA A 30 -11.84 -25.59 27.13
C ALA A 30 -11.66 -24.81 28.43
N VAL A 31 -11.18 -23.57 28.34
CA VAL A 31 -10.90 -22.71 29.51
C VAL A 31 -12.10 -21.82 29.90
N SER A 32 -13.06 -21.63 28.98
CA SER A 32 -14.28 -20.84 29.20
C SER A 32 -15.43 -21.63 29.85
N VAL A 33 -15.33 -22.96 29.87
CA VAL A 33 -16.33 -23.84 30.49
C VAL A 33 -16.40 -23.59 32.00
N ASP A 34 -17.62 -23.50 32.54
CA ASP A 34 -17.97 -23.11 33.91
C ASP A 34 -17.66 -21.64 34.31
N ARG A 35 -17.37 -20.75 33.35
CA ARG A 35 -17.05 -19.34 33.63
C ARG A 35 -17.93 -18.37 32.85
N LYS A 36 -18.15 -17.17 33.39
CA LYS A 36 -18.89 -16.10 32.69
C LYS A 36 -18.06 -15.62 31.48
N PRO A 37 -18.53 -15.82 30.22
CA PRO A 37 -17.77 -15.46 29.02
C PRO A 37 -17.39 -13.98 28.96
N THR A 38 -18.25 -13.11 29.49
CA THR A 38 -18.04 -11.66 29.56
C THR A 38 -16.78 -11.25 30.32
N HIS A 39 -16.35 -12.03 31.32
CA HIS A 39 -15.14 -11.73 32.08
C HIS A 39 -13.87 -12.15 31.33
N VAL A 40 -13.93 -13.23 30.56
CA VAL A 40 -12.81 -13.67 29.70
C VAL A 40 -12.56 -12.66 28.60
N ILE A 41 -13.64 -12.19 27.98
CA ILE A 41 -13.58 -11.29 26.82
C ILE A 41 -13.14 -9.88 27.21
N SER A 42 -13.63 -9.35 28.33
CA SER A 42 -13.15 -8.06 28.83
C SER A 42 -11.67 -8.09 29.19
N GLY A 43 -11.16 -9.20 29.71
CA GLY A 43 -9.72 -9.40 29.93
C GLY A 43 -8.92 -9.49 28.64
N LEU A 44 -9.45 -10.17 27.62
CA LEU A 44 -8.86 -10.28 26.30
C LEU A 44 -8.74 -8.92 25.61
N ALA A 45 -9.85 -8.18 25.52
CA ALA A 45 -9.89 -6.88 24.87
C ALA A 45 -8.97 -5.87 25.57
N LEU A 46 -8.96 -5.86 26.92
CA LEU A 46 -8.12 -4.97 27.69
C LEU A 46 -6.63 -5.28 27.51
N SER A 47 -6.22 -6.54 27.68
CA SER A 47 -4.80 -6.91 27.49
C SER A 47 -4.32 -6.65 26.07
N PHE A 48 -5.12 -7.00 25.07
CA PHE A 48 -4.78 -6.76 23.67
C PHE A 48 -4.56 -5.27 23.40
N ALA A 49 -5.50 -4.41 23.81
CA ALA A 49 -5.38 -2.97 23.63
C ALA A 49 -4.20 -2.39 24.40
N THR A 50 -4.01 -2.78 25.68
CA THR A 50 -2.91 -2.27 26.51
C THR A 50 -1.55 -2.72 25.99
N ILE A 51 -1.37 -4.01 25.67
CA ILE A 51 -0.09 -4.54 25.18
C ILE A 51 0.26 -3.94 23.83
N THR A 52 -0.71 -3.77 22.94
CA THR A 52 -0.50 -3.14 21.63
C THR A 52 -0.07 -1.69 21.77
N LEU A 53 -0.79 -0.89 22.57
CA LEU A 53 -0.50 0.53 22.76
C LEU A 53 0.84 0.75 23.48
N VAL A 54 1.04 0.06 24.61
CA VAL A 54 2.26 0.18 25.42
C VAL A 54 3.46 -0.39 24.67
N GLY A 55 3.31 -1.52 23.99
CA GLY A 55 4.36 -2.11 23.17
C GLY A 55 4.83 -1.14 22.09
N THR A 56 3.90 -0.57 21.33
CA THR A 56 4.19 0.41 20.28
C THR A 56 4.91 1.64 20.83
N LEU A 57 4.47 2.18 21.98
CA LEU A 57 5.08 3.33 22.62
C LEU A 57 6.53 3.04 23.09
N ILE A 58 6.77 1.85 23.64
CA ILE A 58 8.12 1.42 24.06
C ILE A 58 9.04 1.25 22.86
N LEU A 59 8.57 0.65 21.77
CA LEU A 59 9.39 0.47 20.55
C LEU A 59 9.71 1.80 19.87
N GLY A 60 8.72 2.70 19.80
CA GLY A 60 8.91 4.05 19.27
C GLY A 60 9.94 4.82 20.07
N ALA A 61 9.88 4.76 21.40
CA ALA A 61 10.84 5.43 22.29
C ALA A 61 12.26 4.83 22.21
N LEU A 62 12.40 3.54 21.92
CA LEU A 62 13.69 2.83 21.86
C LEU A 62 14.28 2.75 20.44
N GLY A 63 13.59 3.22 19.41
CA GLY A 63 14.06 3.18 18.02
C GLY A 63 14.27 1.76 17.48
N LEU A 64 13.59 0.77 18.05
CA LEU A 64 13.79 -0.64 17.69
C LEU A 64 12.99 -1.02 16.42
N PRO A 65 13.52 -1.94 15.58
CA PRO A 65 12.82 -2.42 14.40
C PRO A 65 11.43 -2.98 14.72
N LYS A 66 10.44 -2.70 13.86
CA LYS A 66 9.03 -3.15 14.03
C LYS A 66 8.89 -4.68 14.08
N ASP A 67 9.86 -5.41 13.53
CA ASP A 67 9.90 -6.87 13.53
C ASP A 67 10.08 -7.49 14.92
N VAL A 68 10.55 -6.72 15.92
CA VAL A 68 10.78 -7.23 17.28
C VAL A 68 9.49 -7.73 17.94
N LEU A 69 8.36 -7.05 17.73
CA LEU A 69 7.05 -7.51 18.24
C LEU A 69 6.58 -8.79 17.55
N ARG A 70 6.76 -8.85 16.23
CA ARG A 70 6.38 -10.00 15.41
C ARG A 70 7.16 -11.23 15.86
N TRP A 71 8.48 -11.13 15.95
CA TRP A 71 9.33 -12.23 16.41
C TRP A 71 9.11 -12.58 17.87
N GLY A 72 8.89 -11.61 18.76
CA GLY A 72 8.53 -11.87 20.15
C GLY A 72 7.25 -12.69 20.29
N GLY A 73 6.24 -12.35 19.47
CA GLY A 73 4.99 -13.09 19.34
C GLY A 73 5.15 -14.53 18.84
N ILE A 74 5.95 -14.71 17.78
CA ILE A 74 6.24 -16.03 17.21
C ILE A 74 7.00 -16.90 18.23
N ILE A 75 7.99 -16.35 18.92
CA ILE A 75 8.75 -17.06 19.96
C ILE A 75 7.80 -17.53 21.08
N LEU A 76 6.89 -16.67 21.52
CA LEU A 76 5.89 -17.03 22.53
C LEU A 76 4.99 -18.17 22.05
N LEU A 77 4.49 -18.11 20.81
CA LEU A 77 3.68 -19.17 20.20
C LEU A 77 4.43 -20.50 20.10
N VAL A 78 5.71 -20.47 19.73
CA VAL A 78 6.57 -21.66 19.69
C VAL A 78 6.73 -22.25 21.09
N LEU A 79 7.00 -21.42 22.10
CA LEU A 79 7.12 -21.89 23.49
C LEU A 79 5.85 -22.57 23.99
N VAL A 80 4.68 -21.99 23.70
CA VAL A 80 3.37 -22.59 24.04
C VAL A 80 3.16 -23.91 23.28
N GLY A 81 3.42 -23.92 21.98
CA GLY A 81 3.28 -25.12 21.14
C GLY A 81 4.16 -26.28 21.59
N VAL A 82 5.44 -26.02 21.90
CA VAL A 82 6.37 -27.02 22.44
C VAL A 82 5.93 -27.49 23.83
N GLY A 83 5.47 -26.58 24.70
CA GLY A 83 4.97 -26.92 26.03
C GLY A 83 3.78 -27.88 26.03
N MET A 84 2.91 -27.80 25.01
CA MET A 84 1.78 -28.73 24.85
C MET A 84 2.19 -30.13 24.36
N ILE A 85 3.30 -30.25 23.62
CA ILE A 85 3.83 -31.53 23.14
C ILE A 85 4.66 -32.22 24.23
N VAL A 86 5.48 -31.45 24.96
CA VAL A 86 6.38 -31.94 26.00
C VAL A 86 5.96 -31.38 27.36
N PRO A 87 5.08 -32.07 28.12
CA PRO A 87 4.53 -31.55 29.38
C PRO A 87 5.61 -31.25 30.43
N LYS A 88 6.74 -31.97 30.43
CA LYS A 88 7.89 -31.68 31.30
C LYS A 88 8.53 -30.32 31.03
N LEU A 89 8.48 -29.84 29.78
CA LEU A 89 9.01 -28.54 29.41
C LEU A 89 8.05 -27.40 29.81
N GLY A 90 6.74 -27.65 29.72
CA GLY A 90 5.73 -26.72 30.23
C GLY A 90 5.87 -26.46 31.74
N GLU A 91 6.05 -27.52 32.53
CA GLU A 91 6.31 -27.41 33.97
C GLU A 91 7.61 -26.65 34.29
N TRP A 92 8.65 -26.81 33.45
CA TRP A 92 9.91 -26.08 33.59
C TRP A 92 9.77 -24.58 33.27
N ILE A 93 8.98 -24.24 32.25
CA ILE A 93 8.65 -22.85 31.89
C ILE A 93 7.79 -22.18 32.97
N GLU A 94 6.87 -22.93 33.59
CA GLU A 94 6.00 -22.41 34.67
C GLU A 94 6.68 -22.36 36.04
N ALA A 95 7.69 -23.18 36.29
CA ALA A 95 8.44 -23.24 37.55
C ALA A 95 8.96 -21.89 38.09
N PRO A 96 9.57 -20.99 37.27
CA PRO A 96 9.98 -19.67 37.74
C PRO A 96 8.81 -18.75 38.09
N PHE A 97 7.67 -18.87 37.40
CA PHE A 97 6.46 -18.08 37.70
C PHE A 97 5.72 -18.58 38.93
N ASN A 98 5.75 -19.90 39.19
CA ASN A 98 5.16 -20.53 40.37
C ASN A 98 5.96 -20.27 41.66
N ARG A 99 7.21 -19.80 41.55
CA ARG A 99 8.00 -19.32 42.69
C ARG A 99 7.53 -17.98 43.26
N ILE A 100 6.70 -17.23 42.52
CA ILE A 100 6.13 -15.96 43.01
C ILE A 100 4.94 -16.29 43.93
N PRO A 101 5.00 -16.02 45.24
CA PRO A 101 3.94 -16.39 46.17
C PRO A 101 2.66 -15.63 45.85
N ARG A 102 1.60 -16.34 45.41
CA ARG A 102 0.26 -15.75 45.21
C ARG A 102 -0.58 -16.00 46.47
N PRO A 103 -0.98 -14.96 47.22
CA PRO A 103 -1.73 -15.16 48.45
C PRO A 103 -3.08 -15.83 48.20
N THR A 104 -3.44 -16.81 49.04
CA THR A 104 -4.59 -17.72 48.90
C THR A 104 -5.96 -17.00 48.85
N SER A 105 -6.04 -15.77 49.39
CA SER A 105 -7.23 -14.90 49.30
C SER A 105 -7.51 -14.41 47.87
N LEU A 106 -6.46 -14.25 47.06
CA LEU A 106 -6.55 -13.91 45.64
C LEU A 106 -6.98 -15.11 44.79
N GLN A 107 -6.66 -16.34 45.19
CA GLN A 107 -7.10 -17.56 44.51
C GLN A 107 -8.61 -17.83 44.65
N LEU A 108 -9.19 -17.61 45.85
CA LEU A 108 -10.65 -17.72 46.05
C LEU A 108 -11.43 -16.64 45.30
N LYS A 109 -10.92 -15.40 45.25
CA LYS A 109 -11.49 -14.32 44.40
C LYS A 109 -11.27 -14.57 42.90
N ALA A 110 -10.15 -15.20 42.52
CA ALA A 110 -9.85 -15.62 41.15
C ALA A 110 -10.65 -16.86 40.72
N ARG A 111 -11.36 -17.56 41.61
CA ARG A 111 -12.29 -18.62 41.18
C ARG A 111 -13.56 -18.04 40.54
N ASN A 112 -13.99 -16.85 40.96
CA ASN A 112 -15.08 -16.08 40.34
C ASN A 112 -14.61 -15.03 39.31
N LYS A 113 -13.35 -14.55 39.39
CA LYS A 113 -12.73 -13.59 38.45
C LYS A 113 -11.69 -14.22 37.51
N GLY A 114 -11.52 -15.54 37.53
CA GLY A 114 -10.44 -16.24 36.81
C GLY A 114 -10.56 -16.17 35.30
N GLY A 115 -11.76 -15.91 34.79
CA GLY A 115 -11.96 -15.63 33.37
C GLY A 115 -11.14 -14.42 32.91
N PHE A 116 -11.09 -13.34 33.71
CA PHE A 116 -10.39 -12.11 33.35
C PHE A 116 -8.87 -12.29 33.31
N ALA A 117 -8.28 -12.97 34.28
CA ALA A 117 -6.84 -13.24 34.30
C ALA A 117 -6.39 -14.13 33.13
N ILE A 118 -7.24 -15.08 32.73
CA ILE A 118 -6.98 -15.91 31.56
C ILE A 118 -7.17 -15.09 30.28
N GLY A 119 -8.20 -14.26 30.21
CA GLY A 119 -8.38 -13.31 29.11
C GLY A 119 -7.16 -12.42 28.91
N LEU A 120 -6.57 -11.92 30.01
CA LEU A 120 -5.34 -11.12 29.97
C LEU A 120 -4.15 -11.88 29.36
N ALA A 121 -4.02 -13.17 29.69
CA ALA A 121 -2.95 -14.00 29.14
C ALA A 121 -3.18 -14.32 27.65
N LEU A 122 -4.43 -14.58 27.27
CA LEU A 122 -4.79 -14.89 25.88
C LEU A 122 -4.64 -13.69 24.94
N GLY A 123 -4.81 -12.46 25.43
CA GLY A 123 -4.69 -11.26 24.58
C GLY A 123 -3.26 -11.03 24.08
N ALA A 124 -2.26 -11.38 24.89
CA ALA A 124 -0.84 -11.33 24.49
C ALA A 124 -0.53 -12.30 23.34
N VAL A 125 -1.15 -13.49 23.36
CA VAL A 125 -1.00 -14.52 22.32
C VAL A 125 -1.73 -14.13 21.04
N TYR A 126 -2.71 -13.22 21.12
CA TYR A 126 -3.53 -12.77 20.00
C TYR A 126 -2.86 -11.70 19.13
N VAL A 127 -1.89 -10.95 19.70
CA VAL A 127 -1.15 -9.88 19.01
C VAL A 127 -0.55 -10.34 17.67
N PRO A 128 0.14 -11.49 17.55
CA PRO A 128 0.79 -11.89 16.31
C PRO A 128 -0.19 -12.27 15.18
N CYS A 129 -1.45 -12.58 15.53
CA CYS A 129 -2.49 -12.96 14.58
C CYS A 129 -3.30 -11.76 14.05
N ALA A 130 -3.10 -10.54 14.56
CA ALA A 130 -3.88 -9.37 14.15
C ALA A 130 -3.29 -8.58 12.95
N GLY A 131 -2.36 -9.21 12.22
CA GLY A 131 -2.11 -8.95 10.79
C GLY A 131 -1.80 -7.48 10.40
N PRO A 132 -2.20 -7.07 9.18
CA PRO A 132 -1.96 -5.71 8.66
C PRO A 132 -2.58 -4.58 9.48
N ILE A 133 -3.64 -4.85 10.24
CA ILE A 133 -4.33 -3.83 11.05
C ILE A 133 -3.47 -3.42 12.24
N LEU A 134 -2.77 -4.37 12.87
CA LEU A 134 -1.76 -4.03 13.87
C LEU A 134 -0.60 -3.23 13.27
N ALA A 135 -0.20 -3.50 12.02
CA ALA A 135 0.81 -2.69 11.35
C ALA A 135 0.32 -1.24 11.18
N ALA A 136 -0.94 -1.03 10.79
CA ALA A 136 -1.54 0.31 10.70
C ALA A 136 -1.64 1.02 12.07
N ILE A 137 -2.06 0.32 13.13
CA ILE A 137 -2.14 0.88 14.49
C ILE A 137 -0.74 1.18 15.06
N THR A 138 0.23 0.30 14.80
CA THR A 138 1.62 0.46 15.24
C THR A 138 2.28 1.63 14.51
N VAL A 139 2.01 1.80 13.21
CA VAL A 139 2.42 2.98 12.44
C VAL A 139 1.82 4.25 13.02
N ALA A 140 0.52 4.25 13.34
CA ALA A 140 -0.17 5.37 13.96
C ALA A 140 0.27 5.67 15.41
N GLY A 141 0.87 4.71 16.11
CA GLY A 141 1.45 4.91 17.45
C GLY A 141 2.94 5.27 17.45
N ALA A 142 3.67 4.95 16.37
CA ALA A 142 5.08 5.27 16.21
C ALA A 142 5.34 6.74 15.83
N THR A 143 4.29 7.47 15.42
CA THR A 143 4.34 8.92 15.09
C THR A 143 4.38 9.83 16.33
N GLY A 144 4.43 9.28 17.55
CA GLY A 144 4.70 10.03 18.78
C GLY A 144 3.50 10.75 19.41
N ASP A 145 2.42 10.99 18.65
CA ASP A 145 1.16 11.52 19.16
C ASP A 145 0.07 10.46 19.15
N ILE A 146 -0.18 9.81 20.29
CA ILE A 146 -1.36 8.94 20.46
C ILE A 146 -2.59 9.85 20.53
N GLY A 147 -3.11 10.22 19.35
CA GLY A 147 -4.37 10.93 19.22
C GLY A 147 -5.54 10.11 19.74
N LEU A 148 -6.61 10.78 20.18
CA LEU A 148 -7.87 10.18 20.61
C LEU A 148 -8.43 9.19 19.57
N SER A 149 -8.20 9.46 18.28
CA SER A 149 -8.57 8.61 17.14
C SER A 149 -7.92 7.22 17.17
N THR A 150 -6.62 7.11 17.48
CA THR A 150 -5.88 5.84 17.52
C THR A 150 -6.34 4.97 18.70
N VAL A 151 -6.60 5.60 19.85
CA VAL A 151 -7.13 4.91 21.04
C VAL A 151 -8.54 4.37 20.74
N ILE A 152 -9.41 5.20 20.17
CA ILE A 152 -10.78 4.81 19.81
C ILE A 152 -10.77 3.67 18.80
N LEU A 153 -9.93 3.76 17.77
CA LEU A 153 -9.78 2.70 16.76
C LEU A 153 -9.31 1.38 17.38
N THR A 154 -8.29 1.43 18.25
CA THR A 154 -7.73 0.25 18.92
C THR A 154 -8.76 -0.42 19.84
N VAL A 155 -9.51 0.38 20.60
CA VAL A 155 -10.57 -0.12 21.48
C VAL A 155 -11.73 -0.72 20.66
N ALA A 156 -12.16 -0.04 19.60
CA ALA A 156 -13.21 -0.54 18.72
C ALA A 156 -12.79 -1.86 18.03
N PHE A 157 -11.53 -1.96 17.60
CA PHE A 157 -10.95 -3.19 17.07
C PHE A 157 -10.91 -4.33 18.08
N ALA A 158 -10.45 -4.06 19.30
CA ALA A 158 -10.43 -5.06 20.36
C ALA A 158 -11.83 -5.60 20.70
N ILE A 159 -12.84 -4.71 20.69
CA ILE A 159 -14.25 -5.09 20.88
C ILE A 159 -14.77 -5.91 19.69
N GLY A 160 -14.44 -5.51 18.46
CA GLY A 160 -14.81 -6.24 17.25
C GLY A 160 -14.25 -7.66 17.22
N ALA A 161 -12.96 -7.83 17.49
CA ALA A 161 -12.29 -9.14 17.51
C ALA A 161 -12.81 -10.07 18.61
N SER A 162 -13.32 -9.48 19.68
CA SER A 162 -13.91 -10.19 20.81
C SER A 162 -15.32 -10.73 20.53
N LEU A 163 -16.03 -10.18 19.56
CA LEU A 163 -17.43 -10.49 19.30
C LEU A 163 -17.65 -11.90 18.71
N PRO A 164 -16.88 -12.35 17.68
CA PRO A 164 -16.96 -13.74 17.21
C PRO A 164 -16.64 -14.75 18.32
N LEU A 165 -15.60 -14.47 19.12
CA LEU A 165 -15.22 -15.32 20.25
C LEU A 165 -16.33 -15.42 21.31
N LEU A 166 -17.09 -14.35 21.55
CA LEU A 166 -18.26 -14.38 22.42
C LEU A 166 -19.33 -15.33 21.90
N ILE A 167 -19.62 -15.26 20.59
CA ILE A 167 -20.61 -16.12 19.94
C ILE A 167 -20.20 -17.59 20.06
N PHE A 168 -18.93 -17.90 19.79
CA PHE A 168 -18.40 -19.26 19.93
C PHE A 168 -18.38 -19.75 21.39
N ALA A 169 -18.01 -18.89 22.35
CA ALA A 169 -18.00 -19.24 23.76
C ALA A 169 -19.42 -19.53 24.29
N LEU A 170 -20.42 -18.74 23.87
CA LEU A 170 -21.82 -18.98 24.21
C LEU A 170 -22.37 -20.26 23.55
N ALA A 171 -21.99 -20.54 22.31
CA ALA A 171 -22.36 -21.78 21.61
C ALA A 171 -21.69 -23.02 22.25
N GLY A 172 -20.46 -22.87 22.76
CA GLY A 172 -19.66 -23.94 23.37
C GLY A 172 -20.15 -24.38 24.75
N ASN A 173 -20.89 -23.54 25.49
CA ASN A 173 -21.44 -23.90 26.79
C ASN A 173 -22.49 -25.04 26.73
N LYS A 174 -23.02 -25.37 25.55
CA LYS A 174 -23.84 -26.58 25.31
C LYS A 174 -23.02 -27.83 24.96
N MET A 175 -21.73 -27.68 24.65
CA MET A 175 -20.85 -28.72 24.11
C MET A 175 -19.76 -29.16 25.11
N GLY A 176 -19.96 -28.89 26.40
CA GLY A 176 -18.98 -29.11 27.48
C GLY A 176 -18.58 -30.57 27.72
N GLU A 177 -19.38 -31.54 27.28
CA GLU A 177 -19.08 -32.97 27.44
C GLU A 177 -17.95 -33.48 26.51
N ARG A 178 -17.53 -32.71 25.49
CA ARG A 178 -16.49 -33.14 24.53
C ARG A 178 -15.06 -32.67 24.86
N ILE A 179 -14.85 -32.03 26.02
CA ILE A 179 -13.54 -31.50 26.45
C ILE A 179 -12.48 -32.60 26.65
N ASP A 180 -12.90 -33.82 27.00
CA ASP A 180 -11.97 -34.95 27.17
C ASP A 180 -11.32 -35.40 25.85
N ALA A 181 -11.97 -35.15 24.70
CA ALA A 181 -11.37 -35.41 23.39
C ALA A 181 -10.20 -34.45 23.10
N VAL A 182 -10.28 -33.19 23.56
CA VAL A 182 -9.21 -32.19 23.37
C VAL A 182 -7.98 -32.55 24.21
N ARG A 183 -8.17 -33.03 25.45
CA ARG A 183 -7.06 -33.54 26.27
C ARG A 183 -6.40 -34.78 25.68
N LYS A 184 -7.18 -35.63 24.99
CA LYS A 184 -6.68 -36.83 24.30
C LYS A 184 -5.80 -36.50 23.08
N HIS A 185 -6.02 -35.35 22.44
CA HIS A 185 -5.29 -34.92 21.23
C HIS A 185 -4.36 -33.71 21.44
N ARG A 186 -3.98 -33.41 22.69
CA ARG A 186 -3.10 -32.27 23.05
C ARG A 186 -1.80 -32.16 22.23
N GLY A 187 -1.17 -33.29 21.89
CA GLY A 187 0.04 -33.30 21.06
C GLY A 187 -0.21 -32.89 19.60
N ILE A 188 -1.39 -33.23 19.06
CA ILE A 188 -1.81 -32.84 17.71
C ILE A 188 -2.09 -31.34 17.66
N VAL A 189 -2.77 -30.81 18.68
CA VAL A 189 -3.03 -29.36 18.79
C VAL A 189 -1.72 -28.58 18.92
N GLY A 190 -0.77 -29.05 19.73
CA GLY A 190 0.57 -28.47 19.82
C GLY A 190 1.32 -28.50 18.49
N ALA A 191 1.24 -29.60 17.73
CA ALA A 191 1.86 -29.71 16.41
C ALA A 191 1.25 -28.75 15.39
N ILE A 192 -0.07 -28.53 15.42
CA ILE A 192 -0.77 -27.55 14.57
C ILE A 192 -0.31 -26.12 14.90
N ILE A 193 -0.18 -25.77 16.18
CA ILE A 193 0.31 -24.45 16.61
C ILE A 193 1.75 -24.23 16.14
N LEU A 194 2.62 -25.24 16.23
CA LEU A 194 4.00 -25.15 15.74
C LEU A 194 4.08 -25.03 14.21
N ALA A 195 3.25 -25.77 13.48
CA ALA A 195 3.15 -25.64 12.03
C ALA A 195 2.69 -24.23 11.63
N LEU A 196 1.74 -23.65 12.37
CA LEU A 196 1.30 -22.27 12.16
C LEU A 196 2.38 -21.24 12.50
N ALA A 197 3.09 -21.41 13.62
CA ALA A 197 4.19 -20.52 14.00
C ALA A 197 5.32 -20.55 12.96
N LEU A 198 5.64 -21.73 12.42
CA LEU A 198 6.58 -21.89 11.32
C LEU A 198 6.07 -21.22 10.03
N ALA A 199 4.80 -21.38 9.71
CA ALA A 199 4.18 -20.71 8.57
C ALA A 199 4.26 -19.18 8.69
N LEU A 200 4.00 -18.61 9.87
CA LEU A 200 4.13 -17.18 10.16
C LEU A 200 5.58 -16.68 10.06
N ALA A 201 6.54 -17.48 10.54
CA ALA A 201 7.97 -17.17 10.44
C ALA A 201 8.49 -17.19 8.99
N LEU A 202 7.89 -18.02 8.14
CA LEU A 202 8.23 -18.16 6.72
C LEU A 202 7.38 -17.25 5.80
N ASN A 203 6.55 -16.36 6.37
CA ASN A 203 5.65 -15.47 5.63
C ASN A 203 4.68 -16.22 4.70
N VAL A 204 4.35 -17.47 5.04
CA VAL A 204 3.46 -18.33 4.24
C VAL A 204 2.03 -17.78 4.20
N PRO A 205 1.44 -17.24 5.29
CA PRO A 205 0.13 -16.60 5.21
C PRO A 205 0.10 -15.40 4.28
N GLU A 206 1.14 -14.56 4.25
CA GLU A 206 1.24 -13.42 3.33
C GLU A 206 1.35 -13.89 1.87
N LYS A 207 2.12 -14.96 1.62
CA LYS A 207 2.18 -15.60 0.28
C LYS A 207 0.88 -16.28 -0.13
N LEU A 208 0.20 -16.94 0.81
CA LEU A 208 -1.06 -17.64 0.58
C LEU A 208 -2.20 -16.65 0.36
N GLN A 209 -2.24 -15.56 1.13
CA GLN A 209 -3.19 -14.46 0.99
C GLN A 209 -3.00 -13.70 -0.33
N ARG A 210 -1.77 -13.60 -0.85
CA ARG A 210 -1.50 -13.12 -2.22
C ARG A 210 -1.95 -14.08 -3.33
N SER A 211 -2.15 -15.36 -3.02
CA SER A 211 -2.53 -16.40 -4.00
C SER A 211 -3.99 -16.84 -3.93
N LEU A 212 -4.72 -16.45 -2.88
CA LEU A 212 -6.13 -16.74 -2.71
C LEU A 212 -6.97 -15.50 -3.05
N PRO A 213 -8.14 -15.64 -3.71
CA PRO A 213 -9.06 -14.53 -3.93
C PRO A 213 -9.49 -13.93 -2.59
N ASP A 214 -9.06 -12.70 -2.33
CA ASP A 214 -9.25 -12.04 -1.04
C ASP A 214 -10.69 -11.51 -0.92
N TRP A 215 -11.61 -12.36 -0.45
CA TRP A 215 -13.05 -12.08 -0.33
C TRP A 215 -13.37 -10.91 0.63
N THR A 216 -12.38 -10.43 1.39
CA THR A 216 -12.49 -9.29 2.30
C THR A 216 -11.90 -8.00 1.74
N ALA A 217 -11.09 -8.06 0.68
CA ALA A 217 -10.42 -6.90 0.08
C ALA A 217 -11.44 -5.85 -0.39
N GLY A 218 -12.52 -6.25 -1.05
CA GLY A 218 -13.55 -5.30 -1.53
C GLY A 218 -14.26 -4.50 -0.41
N VAL A 219 -14.22 -4.96 0.84
CA VAL A 219 -14.73 -4.21 1.99
C VAL A 219 -13.60 -3.42 2.65
N GLN A 220 -12.42 -4.02 2.82
CA GLN A 220 -11.22 -3.37 3.37
C GLN A 220 -10.77 -2.16 2.54
N GLU A 221 -10.88 -2.24 1.22
CA GLU A 221 -10.43 -1.27 0.23
C GLU A 221 -11.41 -0.12 0.08
N ARG A 222 -12.73 -0.39 0.08
CA ARG A 222 -13.76 0.67 0.17
C ARG A 222 -13.70 1.47 1.48
N LEU A 223 -13.11 0.89 2.52
CA LEU A 223 -12.87 1.57 3.79
C LEU A 223 -11.52 2.31 3.79
N SER A 224 -10.52 1.84 3.02
CA SER A 224 -9.20 2.46 2.88
C SER A 224 -9.18 3.62 1.87
N ASP A 225 -10.04 3.58 0.84
CA ASP A 225 -10.25 4.63 -0.16
C ASP A 225 -11.24 5.71 0.29
N ASN A 226 -11.86 5.56 1.46
CA ASN A 226 -12.78 6.55 1.97
C ASN A 226 -11.98 7.77 2.48
N GLU A 227 -12.21 8.93 1.87
CA GLU A 227 -11.53 10.19 2.21
C GLU A 227 -11.61 10.53 3.71
N ALA A 228 -12.72 10.21 4.38
CA ALA A 228 -12.88 10.47 5.81
C ALA A 228 -11.97 9.58 6.69
N VAL A 229 -11.61 8.40 6.18
CA VAL A 229 -10.74 7.42 6.84
C VAL A 229 -9.29 7.78 6.60
N GLN A 230 -8.92 8.12 5.37
CA GLN A 230 -7.58 8.63 5.08
C GLN A 230 -7.31 9.94 5.82
N ASN A 231 -8.27 10.87 5.91
CA ASN A 231 -8.12 12.11 6.66
C ASN A 231 -8.03 11.91 8.19
N ALA A 232 -8.56 10.80 8.71
CA ALA A 232 -8.49 10.46 10.13
C ALA A 232 -7.25 9.61 10.50
N LEU A 233 -6.69 8.90 9.51
CA LEU A 233 -5.44 8.13 9.62
C LEU A 233 -4.21 9.00 9.32
N SER A 234 -4.35 9.99 8.44
CA SER A 234 -3.40 11.07 8.18
C SER A 234 -3.58 12.15 9.24
N ASN A 235 -3.17 11.85 10.46
CA ASN A 235 -3.02 12.88 11.48
C ASN A 235 -1.78 13.72 11.13
N GLY A 236 -2.00 14.89 10.51
CA GLY A 236 -0.98 15.88 10.11
C GLY A 236 -0.74 15.86 8.60
N ASN A 237 -0.88 16.92 7.80
CA ASN A 237 -0.95 18.36 8.02
C ASN A 237 -2.17 18.92 7.28
N GLY A 238 -3.09 19.58 8.00
CA GLY A 238 -4.23 20.30 7.40
C GLY A 238 -3.86 21.52 6.55
N ASN A 239 -2.61 21.64 6.12
CA ASN A 239 -2.07 22.83 5.46
C ASN A 239 -1.78 22.63 3.95
N LEU A 240 -1.53 21.39 3.47
CA LEU A 240 -1.29 21.13 2.04
C LEU A 240 -2.57 21.13 1.19
N ASP A 241 -3.73 20.80 1.77
CA ASP A 241 -5.01 20.75 1.05
C ASP A 241 -5.50 22.13 0.59
N SER A 242 -4.99 23.23 1.16
CA SER A 242 -5.28 24.59 0.69
C SER A 242 -4.65 24.83 -0.68
N CYS A 243 -3.39 24.43 -0.88
CA CYS A 243 -2.67 24.51 -2.16
C CYS A 243 -3.35 23.69 -3.27
N ARG A 244 -3.90 22.52 -2.94
CA ARG A 244 -4.57 21.65 -3.92
C ARG A 244 -5.81 22.25 -4.55
N ARG A 245 -6.52 23.10 -3.79
CA ARG A 245 -7.76 23.76 -4.24
C ARG A 245 -7.51 25.18 -4.75
N ALA A 246 -6.28 25.66 -4.67
CA ALA A 246 -5.92 27.02 -5.03
C ALA A 246 -5.74 27.18 -6.54
N ASP A 247 -5.72 28.44 -6.99
CA ASP A 247 -5.51 28.78 -8.38
C ASP A 247 -4.11 28.35 -8.86
N LYS A 248 -4.04 27.69 -10.02
CA LYS A 248 -2.81 27.08 -10.54
C LYS A 248 -1.71 28.09 -10.88
N GLY A 249 -2.05 29.37 -11.10
CA GLY A 249 -1.12 30.42 -11.51
C GLY A 249 -0.58 31.29 -10.37
N SER A 250 -0.87 30.95 -9.10
CA SER A 250 -0.52 31.81 -7.96
C SER A 250 0.21 31.06 -6.84
N LEU A 251 1.18 31.73 -6.22
CA LEU A 251 1.87 31.22 -5.03
C LEU A 251 0.92 31.24 -3.83
N GLN A 252 0.87 30.14 -3.10
CA GLN A 252 0.13 29.96 -1.86
C GLN A 252 1.09 29.80 -0.69
N ASP A 253 0.60 29.73 0.54
CA ASP A 253 1.39 29.29 1.70
C ASP A 253 0.65 28.15 2.38
N CYS A 254 1.19 26.95 2.22
CA CYS A 254 0.58 25.69 2.60
C CYS A 254 1.35 25.00 3.71
N GLY A 255 2.19 25.78 4.40
CA GLY A 255 3.02 25.34 5.51
C GLY A 255 4.27 24.61 5.09
N LEU A 256 4.97 24.14 6.11
CA LEU A 256 6.26 23.47 5.98
C LEU A 256 6.11 22.17 5.18
N ALA A 257 6.99 21.98 4.19
CA ALA A 257 7.09 20.73 3.45
C ALA A 257 7.41 19.57 4.39
N PRO A 258 6.82 18.38 4.18
CA PRO A 258 7.23 17.19 4.92
C PRO A 258 8.67 16.80 4.57
N GLU A 259 9.44 16.40 5.58
CA GLU A 259 10.77 15.81 5.38
C GLU A 259 10.69 14.49 4.62
N PHE A 260 11.68 14.23 3.77
CA PHE A 260 11.83 12.95 3.11
C PHE A 260 12.18 11.84 4.11
N GLU A 261 11.45 10.73 4.06
CA GLU A 261 11.65 9.58 4.95
C GLU A 261 11.47 8.26 4.21
N GLY A 262 12.11 7.21 4.72
CA GLY A 262 11.97 5.85 4.18
C GLY A 262 12.58 5.66 2.79
N LEU A 263 13.42 6.60 2.33
CA LEU A 263 14.09 6.51 1.05
C LEU A 263 15.16 5.41 1.07
N THR A 264 15.10 4.52 0.07
CA THR A 264 15.92 3.29 0.01
C THR A 264 17.16 3.43 -0.86
N GLY A 265 17.23 4.47 -1.69
CA GLY A 265 18.36 4.73 -2.58
C GLY A 265 18.34 6.15 -3.14
N TRP A 266 19.52 6.66 -3.48
CA TRP A 266 19.72 7.95 -4.15
C TRP A 266 20.56 7.77 -5.42
N PHE A 267 20.19 8.50 -6.47
CA PHE A 267 20.89 8.58 -7.75
C PHE A 267 21.13 10.02 -8.15
N ASN A 268 22.10 10.24 -9.06
CA ASN A 268 22.47 11.56 -9.59
C ASN A 268 22.90 12.57 -8.52
N THR A 269 23.24 12.12 -7.32
CA THR A 269 23.80 12.96 -6.24
C THR A 269 24.76 12.15 -5.37
N ASP A 270 25.78 12.82 -4.84
CA ASP A 270 26.73 12.25 -3.88
C ASP A 270 26.17 12.25 -2.45
N LYS A 271 25.16 13.09 -2.17
CA LYS A 271 24.55 13.25 -0.84
C LYS A 271 23.03 13.35 -0.95
N PRO A 272 22.27 12.79 0.02
CA PRO A 272 20.83 13.03 0.11
C PRO A 272 20.50 14.53 0.12
N VAL A 273 19.44 14.91 -0.58
CA VAL A 273 18.91 16.28 -0.64
C VAL A 273 17.67 16.36 0.27
N GLY A 274 17.52 17.46 1.00
CA GLY A 274 16.38 17.71 1.89
C GLY A 274 15.37 18.68 1.31
N THR A 275 14.19 18.76 1.94
CA THR A 275 13.14 19.74 1.60
C THR A 275 13.39 21.13 2.21
N HIS A 276 14.39 21.27 3.09
CA HIS A 276 14.68 22.49 3.87
C HIS A 276 16.12 23.00 3.69
N ASP A 277 16.78 22.67 2.58
CA ASP A 277 18.20 22.99 2.33
C ASP A 277 18.47 24.46 1.94
N GLY A 278 17.48 25.34 2.09
CA GLY A 278 17.61 26.78 1.81
C GLY A 278 17.55 27.18 0.33
N LYS A 279 17.23 26.23 -0.57
CA LYS A 279 17.02 26.45 -2.01
C LYS A 279 15.53 26.50 -2.36
N VAL A 280 15.21 27.00 -3.55
CA VAL A 280 13.88 26.78 -4.13
C VAL A 280 13.86 25.35 -4.63
N THR A 281 13.01 24.50 -4.05
CA THR A 281 13.01 23.06 -4.33
C THR A 281 11.72 22.64 -5.02
N LEU A 282 11.82 21.92 -6.13
CA LEU A 282 10.69 21.27 -6.78
C LEU A 282 10.78 19.76 -6.53
N VAL A 283 9.84 19.21 -5.78
CA VAL A 283 9.70 17.76 -5.60
C VAL A 283 8.83 17.22 -6.73
N ASP A 284 9.34 16.26 -7.49
CA ASP A 284 8.64 15.61 -8.60
C ASP A 284 8.43 14.12 -8.29
N PHE A 285 7.19 13.72 -8.02
CA PHE A 285 6.81 12.33 -7.83
C PHE A 285 6.57 11.66 -9.18
N TRP A 286 7.33 10.60 -9.46
CA TRP A 286 7.32 9.93 -10.77
C TRP A 286 7.49 8.41 -10.63
N ALA A 287 7.15 7.70 -11.70
CA ALA A 287 7.41 6.28 -11.91
C ALA A 287 7.89 6.13 -13.35
N TYR A 288 8.87 5.27 -13.63
CA TYR A 288 9.47 5.25 -14.97
C TYR A 288 8.60 4.56 -16.02
N ALA A 289 7.68 3.66 -15.63
CA ALA A 289 6.73 3.04 -16.56
C ALA A 289 5.53 3.95 -16.88
N CYS A 290 5.34 5.02 -16.10
CA CYS A 290 4.26 6.00 -16.28
C CYS A 290 4.56 6.96 -17.45
N ILE A 291 3.75 6.91 -18.52
CA ILE A 291 3.98 7.77 -19.69
C ILE A 291 3.80 9.26 -19.38
N ASN A 292 2.84 9.58 -18.51
CA ASN A 292 2.57 10.96 -18.13
C ASN A 292 3.80 11.54 -17.43
N CYS A 293 4.51 10.70 -16.68
CA CYS A 293 5.76 11.01 -16.00
C CYS A 293 6.91 11.15 -16.98
N GLN A 294 7.05 10.27 -17.98
CA GLN A 294 8.08 10.40 -19.01
C GLN A 294 7.94 11.74 -19.77
N ARG A 295 6.73 12.10 -20.19
CA ARG A 295 6.47 13.39 -20.88
C ARG A 295 6.68 14.59 -19.97
N ALA A 296 6.16 14.56 -18.75
CA ALA A 296 6.40 15.63 -17.78
C ALA A 296 7.90 15.76 -17.46
N GLY A 297 8.61 14.64 -17.38
CA GLY A 297 10.03 14.55 -17.09
C GLY A 297 10.91 15.31 -18.08
N GLU A 298 10.52 15.40 -19.36
CA GLU A 298 11.23 16.22 -20.35
C GLU A 298 11.21 17.71 -19.95
N HIS A 299 10.03 18.23 -19.58
CA HIS A 299 9.86 19.61 -19.13
C HIS A 299 10.58 19.86 -17.80
N ILE A 300 10.49 18.94 -16.85
CA ILE A 300 11.13 19.09 -15.53
C ILE A 300 12.66 19.02 -15.63
N THR A 301 13.20 18.16 -16.50
CA THR A 301 14.63 18.10 -16.78
C THR A 301 15.13 19.39 -17.40
N LYS A 302 14.41 19.91 -18.41
CA LYS A 302 14.73 21.19 -19.06
C LYS A 302 14.67 22.35 -18.07
N LEU A 303 13.68 22.35 -17.17
CA LEU A 303 13.53 23.33 -16.10
C LEU A 303 14.72 23.30 -15.13
N TYR A 304 15.10 22.11 -14.67
CA TYR A 304 16.26 21.93 -13.80
C TYR A 304 17.55 22.42 -14.48
N ASP A 305 17.82 21.99 -15.71
CA ASP A 305 19.06 22.33 -16.41
C ASP A 305 19.16 23.84 -16.71
N THR A 306 18.03 24.53 -16.84
CA THR A 306 17.97 25.98 -17.07
C THR A 306 18.17 26.79 -15.78
N TYR A 307 17.63 26.34 -14.64
CA TYR A 307 17.54 27.16 -13.42
C TYR A 307 18.40 26.67 -12.24
N LYS A 308 19.09 25.53 -12.35
CA LYS A 308 19.93 25.00 -11.26
C LYS A 308 20.98 26.00 -10.74
N ASP A 309 21.66 26.70 -11.66
CA ASP A 309 22.68 27.69 -11.31
C ASP A 309 22.08 29.00 -10.75
N ALA A 310 20.78 29.22 -10.97
CA ALA A 310 20.04 30.34 -10.41
C ALA A 310 19.48 30.05 -9.00
N GLY A 311 19.62 28.81 -8.50
CA GLY A 311 19.19 28.41 -7.16
C GLY A 311 17.99 27.45 -7.10
N LEU A 312 17.56 26.89 -8.25
CA LEU A 312 16.56 25.82 -8.28
C LEU A 312 17.20 24.47 -7.93
N GLU A 313 16.56 23.71 -7.06
CA GLU A 313 16.83 22.29 -6.83
C GLU A 313 15.61 21.49 -7.31
N VAL A 314 15.82 20.37 -7.98
CA VAL A 314 14.75 19.43 -8.33
C VAL A 314 15.07 18.10 -7.67
N VAL A 315 14.10 17.47 -7.01
CA VAL A 315 14.25 16.14 -6.42
C VAL A 315 13.17 15.23 -7.01
N GLY A 316 13.59 14.25 -7.80
CA GLY A 316 12.71 13.23 -8.35
C GLY A 316 12.47 12.12 -7.32
N VAL A 317 11.30 12.09 -6.69
CA VAL A 317 10.91 11.00 -5.79
C VAL A 317 10.26 9.89 -6.63
N HIS A 318 11.04 8.86 -6.92
CA HIS A 318 10.59 7.68 -7.63
C HIS A 318 9.77 6.78 -6.70
N ALA A 319 8.45 6.76 -6.88
CA ALA A 319 7.53 5.88 -6.17
C ALA A 319 7.03 4.80 -7.15
N PRO A 320 7.35 3.50 -6.94
CA PRO A 320 7.08 2.45 -7.93
C PRO A 320 5.58 2.15 -8.05
N GLU A 321 5.02 2.19 -9.26
CA GLU A 321 3.66 1.72 -9.57
C GLU A 321 3.61 0.19 -9.68
N TYR A 322 4.69 -0.43 -10.19
CA TYR A 322 4.79 -1.87 -10.41
C TYR A 322 5.96 -2.51 -9.64
N GLY A 323 5.86 -3.82 -9.38
CA GLY A 323 6.86 -4.57 -8.63
C GLY A 323 8.28 -4.49 -9.21
N PHE A 324 8.40 -4.47 -10.54
CA PHE A 324 9.70 -4.36 -11.22
C PHE A 324 10.36 -2.98 -11.07
N GLU A 325 9.60 -1.96 -10.65
CA GLU A 325 10.09 -0.59 -10.47
C GLU A 325 10.77 -0.38 -9.10
N HIS A 326 10.67 -1.36 -8.19
CA HIS A 326 11.42 -1.35 -6.93
C HIS A 326 12.94 -1.56 -7.14
N GLU A 327 13.32 -2.15 -8.28
CA GLU A 327 14.70 -2.51 -8.57
C GLU A 327 15.55 -1.28 -8.93
N ALA A 328 16.51 -0.95 -8.06
CA ALA A 328 17.37 0.23 -8.18
C ALA A 328 18.12 0.33 -9.53
N ALA A 329 18.49 -0.81 -10.12
CA ALA A 329 19.17 -0.86 -11.42
C ALA A 329 18.25 -0.39 -12.55
N ASN A 330 16.97 -0.76 -12.51
CA ASN A 330 15.98 -0.36 -13.52
C ASN A 330 15.69 1.13 -13.44
N VAL A 331 15.51 1.66 -12.22
CA VAL A 331 15.29 3.11 -11.99
C VAL A 331 16.48 3.92 -12.48
N ARG A 332 17.72 3.49 -12.18
CA ARG A 332 18.94 4.16 -12.66
C ARG A 332 19.04 4.14 -14.19
N ALA A 333 18.72 3.01 -14.82
CA ALA A 333 18.75 2.90 -16.28
C ALA A 333 17.69 3.80 -16.93
N ALA A 334 16.50 3.86 -16.35
CA ALA A 334 15.41 4.72 -16.80
C ALA A 334 15.76 6.21 -16.68
N ALA A 335 16.23 6.64 -15.50
CA ALA A 335 16.65 8.03 -15.28
C ALA A 335 17.70 8.48 -16.31
N LYS A 336 18.67 7.61 -16.63
CA LYS A 336 19.66 7.88 -17.68
C LYS A 336 19.05 7.97 -19.08
N ARG A 337 18.13 7.06 -19.42
CA ARG A 337 17.46 7.02 -20.73
C ARG A 337 16.59 8.26 -20.96
N GLU A 338 15.94 8.74 -19.91
CA GLU A 338 15.04 9.90 -19.92
C GLU A 338 15.78 11.24 -19.72
N GLY A 339 17.11 11.19 -19.60
CA GLY A 339 17.94 12.40 -19.48
C GLY A 339 17.83 13.10 -18.12
N ILE A 340 17.27 12.44 -17.10
CA ILE A 340 17.09 13.01 -15.77
C ILE A 340 18.47 13.24 -15.12
N ASN A 341 18.83 14.51 -14.97
CA ASN A 341 20.12 14.96 -14.44
C ASN A 341 20.06 15.44 -12.98
N TYR A 342 18.86 15.64 -12.44
CA TYR A 342 18.64 16.05 -11.06
C TYR A 342 18.67 14.86 -10.09
N PRO A 343 18.88 15.09 -8.77
CA PRO A 343 18.82 14.07 -7.74
C PRO A 343 17.53 13.24 -7.79
N VAL A 344 17.66 11.92 -7.74
CA VAL A 344 16.52 10.98 -7.70
C VAL A 344 16.59 10.15 -6.43
N ALA A 345 15.47 10.04 -5.71
CA ALA A 345 15.34 9.21 -4.53
C ALA A 345 14.29 8.11 -4.73
N GLN A 346 14.57 6.88 -4.26
CA GLN A 346 13.62 5.77 -4.32
C GLN A 346 12.76 5.68 -3.06
N ASP A 347 11.44 5.82 -3.21
CA ASP A 347 10.45 5.67 -2.15
C ASP A 347 9.69 4.33 -2.29
N ASN A 348 10.42 3.22 -2.23
CA ASN A 348 9.90 1.87 -2.44
C ASN A 348 8.79 1.47 -1.45
N ASP A 349 8.75 2.07 -0.25
CA ASP A 349 7.74 1.77 0.78
C ASP A 349 6.63 2.83 0.86
N PHE A 350 6.62 3.80 -0.05
CA PHE A 350 5.67 4.92 -0.13
C PHE A 350 5.62 5.77 1.16
N VAL A 351 6.72 5.86 1.89
CA VAL A 351 6.75 6.61 3.16
C VAL A 351 6.71 8.11 2.86
N THR A 352 7.55 8.56 1.93
CA THR A 352 7.58 9.96 1.50
C THR A 352 6.29 10.34 0.74
N TRP A 353 5.82 9.47 -0.16
CA TRP A 353 4.56 9.61 -0.89
C TRP A 353 3.39 9.89 0.06
N LYS A 354 3.24 9.08 1.11
CA LYS A 354 2.16 9.22 2.09
C LYS A 354 2.33 10.48 2.94
N LYS A 355 3.55 10.86 3.30
CA LYS A 355 3.82 12.10 4.05
C LYS A 355 3.43 13.36 3.29
N PHE A 356 3.70 13.38 1.99
CA PHE A 356 3.23 14.43 1.08
C PHE A 356 1.73 14.33 0.80
N ASN A 357 1.06 13.31 1.35
CA ASN A 357 -0.34 12.98 1.08
C ASN A 357 -0.61 12.80 -0.42
N ASN A 358 0.40 12.36 -1.20
CA ASN A 358 0.32 12.33 -2.66
C ASN A 358 -0.66 11.27 -3.16
N ARG A 359 -1.23 11.48 -4.35
CA ARG A 359 -2.30 10.64 -4.91
C ARG A 359 -2.11 10.29 -6.39
N TYR A 360 -1.20 10.97 -7.08
CA TYR A 360 -1.10 10.90 -8.53
C TYR A 360 0.34 10.85 -9.00
N TRP A 361 0.51 10.23 -10.17
CA TRP A 361 1.72 10.27 -10.98
C TRP A 361 1.40 10.99 -12.31
N PRO A 362 2.21 11.98 -12.74
CA PRO A 362 3.19 12.71 -11.93
C PRO A 362 2.51 13.66 -10.93
N ALA A 363 3.24 14.09 -9.91
CA ALA A 363 2.80 15.16 -9.02
C ALA A 363 3.98 16.01 -8.54
N ARG A 364 3.77 17.33 -8.49
CA ARG A 364 4.81 18.34 -8.26
C ARG A 364 4.50 19.20 -7.06
N TYR A 365 5.47 19.39 -6.18
CA TYR A 365 5.37 20.24 -5.00
C TYR A 365 6.50 21.26 -5.02
N LEU A 366 6.15 22.54 -5.15
CA LEU A 366 7.11 23.65 -5.19
C LEU A 366 7.29 24.22 -3.78
N ILE A 367 8.53 24.30 -3.34
CA ILE A 367 8.94 24.68 -1.98
C ILE A 367 9.84 25.91 -2.09
N ASP A 368 9.62 26.91 -1.21
CA ASP A 368 10.49 28.08 -1.13
C ASP A 368 11.75 27.84 -0.28
N THR A 369 12.64 28.84 -0.23
CA THR A 369 13.91 28.78 0.53
C THR A 369 13.73 28.66 2.04
N LYS A 370 12.51 28.84 2.56
CA LYS A 370 12.18 28.62 3.98
C LYS A 370 11.65 27.21 4.22
N GLY A 371 11.50 26.41 3.17
CA GLY A 371 10.97 25.06 3.23
C GLY A 371 9.43 25.01 3.24
N ASN A 372 8.73 26.10 2.92
CA ASN A 372 7.27 26.09 2.86
C ASN A 372 6.80 25.68 1.46
N VAL A 373 5.77 24.83 1.39
CA VAL A 373 5.10 24.48 0.15
C VAL A 373 4.29 25.67 -0.34
N ARG A 374 4.60 26.11 -1.56
CA ARG A 374 4.00 27.29 -2.20
C ARG A 374 3.09 26.96 -3.36
N HIS A 375 3.21 25.76 -3.93
CA HIS A 375 2.35 25.30 -5.00
C HIS A 375 2.34 23.77 -5.07
N ILE A 376 1.19 23.20 -5.44
CA ILE A 376 1.02 21.76 -5.68
C ILE A 376 0.33 21.61 -7.04
N HIS A 377 0.89 20.77 -7.89
CA HIS A 377 0.28 20.38 -9.15
C HIS A 377 0.22 18.86 -9.25
N GLU A 378 -0.98 18.33 -9.42
CA GLU A 378 -1.22 16.89 -9.60
C GLU A 378 -1.57 16.62 -11.07
N GLY A 379 -0.87 15.67 -11.69
CA GLY A 379 -1.03 15.29 -13.09
C GLY A 379 -0.05 15.95 -14.06
N GLU A 380 -0.25 15.62 -15.34
CA GLU A 380 0.51 16.16 -16.48
C GLU A 380 0.06 17.59 -16.81
N GLY A 381 1.02 18.43 -17.23
CA GLY A 381 0.75 19.76 -17.80
C GLY A 381 1.04 20.95 -16.89
N ALA A 382 0.52 22.12 -17.26
CA ALA A 382 0.73 23.40 -16.55
C ALA A 382 2.23 23.74 -16.33
N TYR A 383 3.06 23.45 -17.33
CA TYR A 383 4.50 23.65 -17.26
C TYR A 383 4.86 25.13 -17.23
N ALA A 384 4.17 25.95 -18.05
CA ALA A 384 4.37 27.40 -18.07
C ALA A 384 4.01 28.06 -16.73
N GLU A 385 2.91 27.63 -16.11
CA GLU A 385 2.49 28.09 -14.78
C GLU A 385 3.52 27.67 -13.73
N THR A 386 3.98 26.42 -13.75
CA THR A 386 5.01 25.91 -12.84
C THR A 386 6.31 26.73 -12.98
N GLU A 387 6.76 26.96 -14.21
CA GLU A 387 7.97 27.75 -14.49
C GLU A 387 7.81 29.19 -14.00
N GLN A 388 6.66 29.83 -14.23
CA GLN A 388 6.40 31.19 -13.76
C GLN A 388 6.53 31.29 -12.23
N LEU A 389 5.99 30.30 -11.50
CA LEU A 389 6.06 30.26 -10.04
C LEU A 389 7.49 29.99 -9.55
N VAL A 390 8.24 29.11 -10.21
CA VAL A 390 9.67 28.88 -9.95
C VAL A 390 10.46 30.17 -10.12
N ARG A 391 10.29 30.87 -11.24
CA ARG A 391 10.97 32.15 -11.51
C ARG A 391 10.63 33.21 -10.47
N GLN A 392 9.37 33.25 -9.99
CA GLN A 392 8.97 34.15 -8.91
C GLN A 392 9.68 33.82 -7.60
N LEU A 393 9.77 32.55 -7.21
CA LEU A 393 10.46 32.14 -5.98
C LEU A 393 11.97 32.38 -6.07
N LEU A 394 12.60 32.15 -7.24
CA LEU A 394 14.01 32.44 -7.44
C LEU A 394 14.32 33.94 -7.29
N LYS A 395 13.48 34.82 -7.84
CA LYS A 395 13.60 36.28 -7.64
C LYS A 395 13.31 36.71 -6.21
N GLN A 396 12.39 36.04 -5.51
CA GLN A 396 12.17 36.29 -4.08
C GLN A 396 13.36 35.86 -3.22
N ALA A 397 14.05 34.78 -3.60
CA ALA A 397 15.24 34.30 -2.92
C ALA A 397 16.47 35.18 -3.18
N ASN A 398 16.64 35.65 -4.42
CA ASN A 398 17.72 36.55 -4.81
C ASN A 398 17.18 37.61 -5.80
N PRO A 399 16.87 38.84 -5.34
CA PRO A 399 16.33 39.89 -6.18
C PRO A 399 17.21 40.30 -7.37
N ASP A 400 18.53 40.07 -7.28
CA ASP A 400 19.52 40.43 -8.30
C ASP A 400 19.81 39.29 -9.29
N VAL A 401 19.14 38.13 -9.14
CA VAL A 401 19.37 36.98 -10.02
C VAL A 401 18.93 37.28 -11.46
N GLN A 402 19.84 37.06 -12.41
CA GLN A 402 19.52 37.12 -13.83
C GLN A 402 19.00 35.76 -14.28
N LEU A 403 17.70 35.71 -14.62
CA LEU A 403 17.08 34.52 -15.15
C LEU A 403 17.05 34.60 -16.69
N PRO A 404 17.27 33.48 -17.40
CA PRO A 404 17.08 33.41 -18.85
C PRO A 404 15.62 33.70 -19.24
N ASP A 405 15.33 33.80 -20.53
CA ASP A 405 13.95 33.87 -21.01
C ASP A 405 13.17 32.59 -20.63
N PRO A 406 11.84 32.68 -20.39
CA PRO A 406 11.03 31.50 -20.10
C PRO A 406 11.16 30.43 -21.18
N ILE A 407 11.34 29.18 -20.77
CA ILE A 407 11.54 28.03 -21.65
C ILE A 407 10.24 27.34 -22.04
N GLU A 408 9.14 27.63 -21.34
CA GLU A 408 7.79 27.17 -21.63
C GLU A 408 6.95 28.31 -22.25
N THR A 409 6.24 28.03 -23.34
CA THR A 409 5.45 29.04 -24.07
C THR A 409 3.96 28.93 -23.74
N GLY A 410 3.44 29.93 -23.02
CA GLY A 410 2.00 30.29 -22.98
C GLY A 410 1.10 29.38 -22.13
N GLY A 411 0.63 29.89 -20.98
CA GLY A 411 -0.46 29.30 -20.21
C GLY A 411 -1.74 29.21 -21.04
N GLY A 412 -2.22 27.99 -21.25
CA GLY A 412 -3.39 27.71 -22.08
C GLY A 412 -3.27 26.44 -22.90
N THR A 413 -3.78 25.35 -22.33
CA THR A 413 -4.23 24.11 -23.00
C THR A 413 -3.19 23.05 -23.40
N ASP A 414 -2.42 22.51 -22.44
CA ASP A 414 -2.13 21.06 -22.49
C ASP A 414 -3.43 20.24 -22.58
N SER A 415 -4.55 20.80 -22.08
CA SER A 415 -5.91 20.31 -22.26
C SER A 415 -6.28 19.98 -23.72
N LYS A 416 -5.79 20.73 -24.72
CA LYS A 416 -6.12 20.46 -26.13
C LYS A 416 -5.39 19.24 -26.68
N LEU A 417 -4.19 18.94 -26.19
CA LEU A 417 -3.43 17.73 -26.55
C LEU A 417 -4.04 16.48 -25.89
N THR A 418 -4.66 16.63 -24.71
CA THR A 418 -5.21 15.51 -23.94
C THR A 418 -6.71 15.27 -24.13
N GLU A 419 -7.50 16.25 -24.59
CA GLU A 419 -8.97 16.18 -24.64
C GLU A 419 -9.53 15.12 -25.60
N GLN A 420 -8.80 14.71 -26.63
CA GLN A 420 -9.25 13.70 -27.60
C GLN A 420 -8.54 12.35 -27.46
N ARG A 421 -7.60 12.23 -26.52
CA ARG A 421 -6.74 11.05 -26.34
C ARG A 421 -7.44 9.95 -25.53
N ASN A 422 -7.09 8.70 -25.81
CA ASN A 422 -7.51 7.58 -24.96
C ASN A 422 -7.04 7.80 -23.50
N PRO A 423 -7.90 7.53 -22.50
CA PRO A 423 -7.47 7.50 -21.11
C PRO A 423 -6.53 6.32 -20.87
N GLU A 424 -5.62 6.46 -19.92
CA GLU A 424 -4.77 5.37 -19.48
C GLU A 424 -5.62 4.15 -19.10
N THR A 425 -5.27 3.01 -19.69
CA THR A 425 -6.12 1.82 -19.71
C THR A 425 -5.44 0.71 -18.95
N TYR A 426 -5.79 0.57 -17.67
CA TYR A 426 -5.35 -0.54 -16.82
C TYR A 426 -6.07 -1.84 -17.21
N LEU A 427 -5.33 -2.94 -17.19
CA LEU A 427 -5.80 -4.26 -17.57
C LEU A 427 -6.09 -5.14 -16.34
N GLY A 428 -5.43 -4.91 -15.21
CA GLY A 428 -5.75 -5.61 -13.97
C GLY A 428 -7.18 -5.33 -13.46
N ALA A 429 -7.84 -6.33 -12.89
CA ALA A 429 -9.24 -6.25 -12.44
C ALA A 429 -9.53 -5.12 -11.44
N GLU A 430 -8.54 -4.68 -10.65
CA GLU A 430 -8.69 -3.65 -9.61
C GLU A 430 -8.95 -2.27 -10.23
N ARG A 431 -8.19 -1.95 -11.28
CA ARG A 431 -8.21 -0.64 -11.94
C ARG A 431 -8.79 -0.69 -13.36
N ALA A 432 -9.16 -1.87 -13.84
CA ALA A 432 -9.71 -2.09 -15.17
C ALA A 432 -10.96 -1.22 -15.40
N ARG A 433 -10.84 -0.33 -16.38
CA ARG A 433 -11.91 0.54 -16.88
C ARG A 433 -11.89 0.51 -18.39
N PHE A 434 -12.96 0.98 -19.02
CA PHE A 434 -13.05 1.09 -20.48
C PHE A 434 -12.96 -0.26 -21.23
N PHE A 435 -13.25 -1.39 -20.59
CA PHE A 435 -13.42 -2.66 -21.29
C PHE A 435 -14.84 -2.80 -21.87
N ASN A 436 -14.98 -3.52 -22.99
CA ASN A 436 -16.28 -3.81 -23.61
C ASN A 436 -16.73 -5.28 -23.43
N ASN A 437 -15.89 -6.13 -22.81
CA ASN A 437 -16.27 -7.52 -22.54
C ASN A 437 -17.36 -7.64 -21.47
N ASN A 438 -18.12 -8.73 -21.54
CA ASN A 438 -18.95 -9.15 -20.42
C ASN A 438 -18.10 -9.92 -19.40
N ASN A 439 -18.44 -9.83 -18.11
CA ASN A 439 -17.83 -10.63 -17.03
C ASN A 439 -16.32 -10.43 -16.82
N TYR A 440 -15.84 -9.19 -16.92
CA TYR A 440 -14.48 -8.83 -16.53
C TYR A 440 -14.30 -8.98 -15.01
N GLY A 441 -13.31 -9.75 -14.57
CA GLY A 441 -13.03 -9.98 -13.15
C GLY A 441 -11.91 -10.99 -12.95
N LEU A 442 -11.55 -11.25 -11.70
CA LEU A 442 -10.38 -12.07 -11.35
C LEU A 442 -10.48 -13.53 -11.82
N GLY A 443 -9.30 -14.12 -12.08
CA GLY A 443 -9.08 -15.52 -12.42
C GLY A 443 -9.02 -15.81 -13.92
N GLU A 444 -8.88 -17.09 -14.26
CA GLU A 444 -8.92 -17.56 -15.65
C GLU A 444 -10.31 -17.40 -16.25
N ARG A 445 -10.38 -16.67 -17.38
CA ARG A 445 -11.62 -16.38 -18.10
C ARG A 445 -11.41 -16.52 -19.59
N ASP A 446 -12.46 -16.99 -20.25
CA ASP A 446 -12.53 -17.03 -21.70
C ASP A 446 -13.38 -15.84 -22.16
N PHE A 447 -12.75 -14.94 -22.91
CA PHE A 447 -13.38 -13.73 -23.40
C PHE A 447 -13.79 -13.91 -24.86
N THR A 448 -15.02 -13.54 -25.17
CA THR A 448 -15.48 -13.42 -26.56
C THR A 448 -15.18 -12.02 -27.06
N TYR A 449 -14.59 -11.93 -28.26
CA TYR A 449 -14.35 -10.66 -28.92
C TYR A 449 -15.64 -9.85 -29.04
N LYS A 450 -15.56 -8.60 -28.63
CA LYS A 450 -16.58 -7.58 -28.85
C LYS A 450 -15.91 -6.33 -29.37
N GLU A 451 -16.39 -5.78 -30.46
CA GLU A 451 -15.78 -4.60 -31.06
C GLU A 451 -15.74 -3.43 -30.06
N PRO A 452 -14.56 -2.93 -29.66
CA PRO A 452 -14.44 -1.85 -28.70
C PRO A 452 -14.86 -0.50 -29.31
N ARG A 453 -15.59 0.31 -28.53
CA ARG A 453 -15.87 1.72 -28.89
C ARG A 453 -14.59 2.55 -28.74
N LYS A 454 -14.55 3.76 -29.32
CA LYS A 454 -13.43 4.69 -29.17
C LYS A 454 -13.09 4.90 -27.69
N GLY A 455 -11.81 4.74 -27.33
CA GLY A 455 -11.36 4.82 -25.94
C GLY A 455 -11.48 3.52 -25.14
N GLN A 456 -12.06 2.45 -25.71
CA GLN A 456 -12.27 1.17 -25.05
C GLN A 456 -11.36 0.07 -25.59
N TYR A 457 -11.20 -0.98 -24.80
CA TYR A 457 -10.55 -2.23 -25.20
C TYR A 457 -11.46 -3.44 -25.03
N SER A 458 -11.06 -4.55 -25.63
CA SER A 458 -11.76 -5.82 -25.60
C SER A 458 -10.74 -6.95 -25.66
N LEU A 459 -10.89 -7.92 -24.76
CA LEU A 459 -10.13 -9.16 -24.76
C LEU A 459 -10.86 -10.23 -25.56
N SER A 460 -10.09 -11.16 -26.11
CA SER A 460 -10.58 -12.38 -26.72
C SER A 460 -9.66 -13.55 -26.42
N GLY A 461 -10.22 -14.75 -26.40
CA GLY A 461 -9.51 -15.95 -25.97
C GLY A 461 -9.39 -16.03 -24.45
N LYS A 462 -8.53 -16.94 -23.99
CA LYS A 462 -8.37 -17.26 -22.58
C LYS A 462 -7.27 -16.42 -21.94
N TRP A 463 -7.62 -15.71 -20.87
CA TRP A 463 -6.76 -14.85 -20.08
C TRP A 463 -6.87 -15.20 -18.59
N ASP A 464 -5.79 -15.10 -17.85
CA ASP A 464 -5.78 -15.11 -16.39
C ASP A 464 -5.69 -13.67 -15.88
N VAL A 465 -6.79 -13.16 -15.33
CA VAL A 465 -6.90 -11.77 -14.87
C VAL A 465 -6.50 -11.69 -13.40
N LYS A 466 -5.48 -10.89 -13.09
CA LYS A 466 -5.03 -10.56 -11.72
C LYS A 466 -5.52 -9.18 -11.32
N ASN A 467 -5.16 -8.73 -10.11
CA ASN A 467 -5.57 -7.42 -9.60
C ASN A 467 -4.99 -6.27 -10.43
N ASP A 468 -3.71 -6.35 -10.74
CA ASP A 468 -2.89 -5.30 -11.36
C ASP A 468 -2.52 -5.59 -12.83
N HIS A 469 -2.66 -6.84 -13.29
CA HIS A 469 -2.27 -7.26 -14.65
C HIS A 469 -3.13 -8.39 -15.23
N ILE A 470 -2.90 -8.71 -16.50
CA ILE A 470 -3.46 -9.88 -17.19
C ILE A 470 -2.35 -10.74 -17.80
N VAL A 471 -2.56 -12.06 -17.79
CA VAL A 471 -1.65 -13.04 -18.37
C VAL A 471 -2.37 -13.81 -19.49
N PRO A 472 -1.82 -13.88 -20.71
CA PRO A 472 -2.40 -14.66 -21.81
C PRO A 472 -2.27 -16.16 -21.55
N VAL A 473 -3.35 -16.92 -21.75
CA VAL A 473 -3.37 -18.38 -21.54
C VAL A 473 -3.50 -19.12 -22.86
N LYS A 474 -4.49 -18.79 -23.69
CA LYS A 474 -4.75 -19.47 -24.96
C LYS A 474 -5.50 -18.58 -25.94
N ASP A 475 -5.03 -18.52 -27.19
CA ASP A 475 -5.65 -17.72 -28.27
C ASP A 475 -5.94 -16.26 -27.85
N ALA A 476 -5.07 -15.74 -26.99
CA ALA A 476 -5.27 -14.53 -26.22
C ALA A 476 -4.94 -13.29 -27.06
N LYS A 477 -5.95 -12.45 -27.32
CA LYS A 477 -5.77 -11.17 -28.03
C LYS A 477 -6.43 -10.02 -27.31
N LEU A 478 -5.75 -8.88 -27.27
CA LEU A 478 -6.24 -7.62 -26.75
C LEU A 478 -6.46 -6.66 -27.91
N SER A 479 -7.68 -6.20 -28.11
CA SER A 479 -8.04 -5.22 -29.15
C SER A 479 -8.42 -3.90 -28.50
N ILE A 480 -7.82 -2.79 -28.92
CA ILE A 480 -8.09 -1.47 -28.37
C ILE A 480 -8.37 -0.45 -29.47
N ASN A 481 -9.43 0.34 -29.31
CA ASN A 481 -9.83 1.37 -30.26
C ASN A 481 -9.22 2.72 -29.84
N VAL A 482 -8.20 3.16 -30.57
CA VAL A 482 -7.34 4.29 -30.22
C VAL A 482 -7.64 5.54 -31.04
N HIS A 483 -7.38 6.69 -30.43
CA HIS A 483 -7.07 7.96 -31.06
C HIS A 483 -5.86 8.54 -30.30
N ALA A 484 -4.67 8.23 -30.79
CA ALA A 484 -3.43 8.65 -30.15
C ALA A 484 -2.28 8.68 -31.16
N ALA A 485 -1.36 9.63 -31.00
CA ALA A 485 -0.13 9.71 -31.79
C ALA A 485 0.93 8.74 -31.27
N LYS A 486 0.83 8.39 -29.98
CA LYS A 486 1.62 7.33 -29.35
C LYS A 486 0.74 6.31 -28.66
N VAL A 487 1.03 5.03 -28.82
CA VAL A 487 0.40 3.92 -28.08
C VAL A 487 1.50 3.07 -27.49
N GLN A 488 1.44 2.90 -26.19
CA GLN A 488 2.42 2.16 -25.42
C GLN A 488 1.74 1.05 -24.63
N LEU A 489 2.46 -0.05 -24.45
CA LEU A 489 2.03 -1.20 -23.69
C LEU A 489 3.04 -1.46 -22.57
N VAL A 490 2.58 -1.45 -21.32
CA VAL A 490 3.39 -1.77 -20.14
C VAL A 490 3.34 -3.27 -19.90
N VAL A 491 4.49 -3.93 -19.93
CA VAL A 491 4.66 -5.38 -19.87
C VAL A 491 5.83 -5.82 -19.02
N SER A 492 5.79 -7.06 -18.55
CA SER A 492 6.93 -7.77 -17.95
C SER A 492 7.05 -9.18 -18.48
N GLY A 493 8.23 -9.77 -18.35
CA GLY A 493 8.59 -11.09 -18.87
C GLY A 493 9.47 -11.03 -20.12
N GLN A 494 9.62 -12.18 -20.78
CA GLN A 494 10.38 -12.32 -22.01
C GLN A 494 9.53 -13.06 -23.04
N GLY A 495 9.39 -12.50 -24.23
CA GLY A 495 8.58 -13.06 -25.31
C GLY A 495 8.37 -12.04 -26.41
N LYS A 496 7.28 -12.19 -27.16
CA LYS A 496 6.91 -11.29 -28.25
C LYS A 496 5.49 -10.77 -28.10
N VAL A 497 5.30 -9.54 -28.57
CA VAL A 497 3.98 -8.94 -28.77
C VAL A 497 3.85 -8.64 -30.26
N LYS A 498 2.84 -9.21 -30.90
CA LYS A 498 2.49 -8.92 -32.29
C LYS A 498 1.32 -7.95 -32.32
N ALA A 499 1.52 -6.78 -32.93
CA ALA A 499 0.50 -5.77 -33.15
C ALA A 499 0.01 -5.79 -34.60
N THR A 500 -1.31 -5.83 -34.78
CA THR A 500 -2.01 -5.63 -36.06
C THR A 500 -2.70 -4.29 -36.03
N PHE A 501 -2.39 -3.43 -37.00
CA PHE A 501 -2.89 -2.05 -37.10
C PHE A 501 -4.17 -1.96 -37.96
N PRO A 502 -4.91 -0.83 -37.91
CA PRO A 502 -6.16 -0.64 -38.66
C PRO A 502 -6.02 -0.78 -40.18
N ASP A 503 -4.84 -0.55 -40.74
CA ASP A 503 -4.52 -0.71 -42.16
C ASP A 503 -4.23 -2.17 -42.56
N GLY A 504 -4.27 -3.10 -41.59
CA GLY A 504 -3.96 -4.52 -41.78
C GLY A 504 -2.47 -4.85 -41.73
N SER A 505 -1.60 -3.88 -41.46
CA SER A 505 -0.17 -4.14 -41.27
C SER A 505 0.11 -4.80 -39.91
N ASP A 506 1.14 -5.63 -39.87
CA ASP A 506 1.57 -6.33 -38.66
C ASP A 506 2.99 -5.90 -38.28
N LYS A 507 3.24 -5.66 -36.98
CA LYS A 507 4.58 -5.43 -36.42
C LYS A 507 4.77 -6.30 -35.17
N THR A 508 5.94 -6.89 -35.03
CA THR A 508 6.28 -7.71 -33.85
C THR A 508 7.35 -7.01 -33.03
N PHE A 509 7.18 -7.01 -31.71
CA PHE A 509 8.05 -6.40 -30.73
C PHE A 509 8.61 -7.49 -29.82
N ASP A 510 9.92 -7.51 -29.64
CA ASP A 510 10.55 -8.34 -28.61
C ASP A 510 10.34 -7.66 -27.24
N VAL A 511 9.92 -8.45 -26.26
CA VAL A 511 9.50 -7.96 -24.94
C VAL A 511 10.60 -8.17 -23.90
N SER A 512 10.88 -7.10 -23.17
CA SER A 512 11.59 -7.08 -21.89
C SER A 512 10.77 -6.30 -20.88
N ASP A 513 11.07 -6.43 -19.60
CA ASP A 513 10.42 -5.66 -18.53
C ASP A 513 10.44 -4.15 -18.81
N GLY A 514 9.26 -3.52 -18.82
CA GLY A 514 9.09 -2.09 -19.03
C GLY A 514 7.97 -1.75 -20.02
N THR A 515 8.19 -0.74 -20.84
CA THR A 515 7.18 -0.20 -21.77
C THR A 515 7.60 -0.43 -23.22
N ILE A 516 6.66 -0.89 -24.05
CA ILE A 516 6.84 -1.07 -25.49
C ILE A 516 6.09 0.04 -26.23
N ASP A 517 6.79 0.76 -27.11
CA ASP A 517 6.19 1.73 -28.04
C ASP A 517 5.55 0.97 -29.22
N VAL A 518 4.29 0.56 -29.04
CA VAL A 518 3.50 -0.15 -30.06
C VAL A 518 3.27 0.75 -31.29
N TYR A 519 2.98 2.03 -31.06
CA TYR A 519 2.81 3.04 -32.09
C TYR A 519 3.48 4.34 -31.63
N ASP A 520 4.28 4.96 -32.49
CA ASP A 520 4.92 6.26 -32.23
C ASP A 520 5.08 6.99 -33.56
N ALA A 521 4.28 8.03 -33.79
CA ALA A 521 4.26 8.82 -35.01
C ALA A 521 3.76 10.25 -34.77
N ASP A 522 4.05 11.16 -35.70
CA ASP A 522 3.63 12.57 -35.59
C ASP A 522 2.11 12.80 -35.71
N LYS A 523 1.38 11.81 -36.24
CA LYS A 523 -0.07 11.91 -36.50
C LYS A 523 -0.84 10.90 -35.65
N PRO A 524 -2.00 11.28 -35.07
CA PRO A 524 -2.85 10.34 -34.35
C PRO A 524 -3.33 9.20 -35.27
N LEU A 525 -3.24 7.98 -34.76
CA LEU A 525 -3.90 6.82 -35.35
C LEU A 525 -5.32 6.72 -34.83
N ASP A 526 -6.30 6.67 -35.74
CA ASP A 526 -7.69 6.31 -35.43
C ASP A 526 -7.97 4.87 -35.86
N GLY A 527 -8.44 4.03 -34.94
CA GLY A 527 -8.92 2.68 -35.23
C GLY A 527 -8.51 1.64 -34.20
N ILE A 528 -8.74 0.36 -34.53
CA ILE A 528 -8.47 -0.76 -33.62
C ILE A 528 -7.07 -1.32 -33.85
N ILE A 529 -6.24 -1.29 -32.81
CA ILE A 529 -5.00 -2.07 -32.74
C ILE A 529 -5.33 -3.39 -32.05
N SER A 530 -4.92 -4.51 -32.64
CA SER A 530 -5.02 -5.84 -32.01
C SER A 530 -3.65 -6.37 -31.63
N LEU A 531 -3.48 -6.76 -30.37
CA LEU A 531 -2.25 -7.23 -29.77
C LEU A 531 -2.38 -8.71 -29.43
N GLU A 532 -1.54 -9.53 -30.05
CA GLU A 532 -1.32 -10.93 -29.68
C GLU A 532 -0.09 -10.97 -28.78
N ILE A 533 -0.27 -11.44 -27.54
CA ILE A 533 0.75 -11.39 -26.49
C ILE A 533 1.16 -12.84 -26.15
N ASP A 534 2.46 -13.11 -26.16
CA ASP A 534 2.99 -14.43 -25.82
C ASP A 534 2.64 -14.85 -24.38
N PRO A 535 2.37 -16.15 -24.10
CA PRO A 535 2.06 -16.67 -22.75
C PRO A 535 3.07 -16.34 -21.65
N SER A 536 4.33 -16.03 -22.02
CA SER A 536 5.41 -15.65 -21.10
C SER A 536 5.48 -14.15 -20.80
N VAL A 537 4.58 -13.36 -21.39
CA VAL A 537 4.51 -11.91 -21.24
C VAL A 537 3.26 -11.53 -20.44
N THR A 538 3.46 -10.72 -19.42
CA THR A 538 2.40 -10.15 -18.59
C THR A 538 2.12 -8.73 -19.03
N ALA A 539 0.85 -8.34 -19.17
CA ALA A 539 0.45 -6.99 -19.57
C ALA A 539 -0.29 -6.26 -18.45
N TYR A 540 0.10 -5.01 -18.18
CA TYR A 540 -0.39 -4.21 -17.05
C TYR A 540 -1.36 -3.11 -17.50
N SER A 541 -0.93 -2.28 -18.44
CA SER A 541 -1.69 -1.12 -18.90
C SER A 541 -1.32 -0.74 -20.34
N LEU A 542 -2.22 0.03 -20.97
CA LEU A 542 -1.91 0.80 -22.17
C LEU A 542 -1.92 2.28 -21.86
N THR A 543 -0.91 2.94 -22.36
CA THR A 543 -0.68 4.37 -22.20
C THR A 543 -0.67 5.06 -23.57
N PHE A 544 -1.05 6.33 -23.61
CA PHE A 544 -1.30 7.05 -24.86
C PHE A 544 -0.60 8.40 -24.85
N GLY A 545 -0.07 8.80 -26.00
CA GLY A 545 0.56 10.10 -26.26
C GLY A 545 -0.22 10.91 -27.27
#